data_AF-A0A9P4IVX6-F1
#
_entry.id   AF-A0A9P4IVX6-F1
#
_cell.length_a   1.000
_cell.length_b   1.000
_cell.length_c   1.000
_cell.angle_alpha   90.00
_cell.angle_beta   90.00
_cell.angle_gamma   90.00
#
_symmetry.space_group_name_H-M   'P 1'
#
loop_
_entity.id
_entity.type
_entity.pdbx_description
1 polymer ?
#
loop_
_entity_poly.entity_id
_entity_poly.type
_entity_poly.pdbx_seq_one_letter_code
_entity_poly.pdbx_strand_id
1 'polypeptide(L)'
;MAPSTRTSISQPHSISLKVLRLSKPSLAVSEPIPTSHPQIHAASLAHPTQPDSPFPLTPLLTLPPSFGAAYVGESFACTLCANNERLASDSVTIQAVTVAAELQTPSTQAKGDRGVDLPPEIHPSADSGKLQAGKSRQGIIRYDLTEEGGYVLAVTVGYTEVEGQEERKRSFRKLYQFAAQQAVGVRTKIGELRGGTAGRGFAVEAQVENLTDQSVVLDGVLLELGEGLECRDLNGGERTVLAQGDVQQVAFRLEQRGGAELRVEGGRFVLAQLRVDWRMGMGQDGTLRTGWLGCLRKD
;
A
#
# COMPACT_ATOMS: atom_id res chain seq x y z
N MET A 1 26.43 34.76 38.87
CA MET A 1 25.00 34.35 38.93
C MET A 1 24.27 34.98 37.76
N ALA A 2 24.06 34.24 36.68
CA ALA A 2 23.25 34.67 35.55
C ALA A 2 21.88 33.97 35.63
N PRO A 3 20.75 34.68 35.44
CA PRO A 3 19.43 34.08 35.61
C PRO A 3 18.97 33.33 34.36
N SER A 4 18.47 32.11 34.60
CA SER A 4 17.32 31.44 33.99
C SER A 4 17.10 31.55 32.47
N THR A 5 17.48 30.50 31.74
CA THR A 5 16.83 30.12 30.47
C THR A 5 15.44 29.57 30.76
N ARG A 6 14.41 30.41 30.55
CA ARG A 6 13.03 29.92 30.46
C ARG A 6 12.94 29.00 29.24
N THR A 7 12.79 27.70 29.46
CA THR A 7 12.27 26.77 28.45
C THR A 7 10.92 27.30 27.98
N SER A 8 10.84 27.78 26.75
CA SER A 8 9.59 28.16 26.12
C SER A 8 8.73 26.90 25.98
N ILE A 9 7.74 26.75 26.85
CA ILE A 9 6.72 25.72 26.71
C ILE A 9 5.95 26.07 25.43
N SER A 10 6.14 25.28 24.38
CA SER A 10 5.39 25.42 23.14
C SER A 10 3.90 25.33 23.46
N GLN A 11 3.16 26.39 23.18
CA GLN A 11 1.72 26.44 23.42
C GLN A 11 1.04 25.30 22.64
N PRO A 12 0.04 24.60 23.19
CA PRO A 12 -0.66 23.54 22.48
C PRO A 12 -1.25 24.05 21.16
N HIS A 13 -1.30 23.18 20.14
CA HIS A 13 -1.91 23.49 18.86
C HIS A 13 -3.43 23.40 18.96
N SER A 14 -4.14 24.33 18.33
CA SER A 14 -5.61 24.32 18.21
C SER A 14 -6.12 23.24 17.24
N ILE A 15 -5.23 22.72 16.40
CA ILE A 15 -5.53 21.64 15.46
C ILE A 15 -4.84 20.36 15.91
N SER A 16 -5.58 19.25 15.91
CA SER A 16 -5.00 17.90 16.00
C SER A 16 -4.87 17.27 14.62
N LEU A 17 -3.85 16.44 14.43
CA LEU A 17 -3.70 15.61 13.24
C LEU A 17 -3.94 14.15 13.62
N LYS A 18 -4.88 13.50 12.93
CA LYS A 18 -5.09 12.05 12.94
C LYS A 18 -4.76 11.50 11.55
N VAL A 19 -4.01 10.41 11.51
CA VAL A 19 -3.67 9.69 10.28
C VAL A 19 -4.15 8.26 10.43
N LEU A 20 -4.92 7.78 9.47
CA LEU A 20 -5.46 6.43 9.47
C LEU A 20 -5.19 5.78 8.12
N ARG A 21 -4.59 4.59 8.12
CA ARG A 21 -4.52 3.75 6.92
C ARG A 21 -5.93 3.31 6.54
N LEU A 22 -6.24 3.40 5.26
CA LEU A 22 -7.47 2.84 4.70
C LEU A 22 -7.27 1.33 4.53
N SER A 23 -7.62 0.57 5.57
CA SER A 23 -7.57 -0.88 5.55
C SER A 23 -8.79 -1.47 4.84
N LYS A 24 -8.61 -2.68 4.29
CA LYS A 24 -9.72 -3.49 3.80
C LYS A 24 -10.45 -4.11 5.00
N PRO A 25 -11.79 -4.19 4.99
CA PRO A 25 -12.54 -4.78 6.10
C PRO A 25 -12.25 -6.27 6.24
N SER A 26 -12.42 -6.86 7.42
CA SER A 26 -12.40 -8.31 7.65
C SER A 26 -13.78 -8.82 8.05
N LEU A 27 -14.07 -10.10 7.83
CA LEU A 27 -15.27 -10.72 8.41
C LEU A 27 -15.05 -10.89 9.92
N ALA A 28 -16.06 -10.55 10.71
CA ALA A 28 -16.00 -10.76 12.16
C ALA A 28 -16.09 -12.25 12.47
N VAL A 29 -15.13 -12.73 13.26
CA VAL A 29 -15.11 -14.11 13.74
C VAL A 29 -15.98 -14.20 15.00
N SER A 30 -16.85 -15.21 15.06
CA SER A 30 -17.60 -15.58 16.25
C SER A 30 -17.20 -16.98 16.67
N GLU A 31 -16.80 -17.11 17.93
CA GLU A 31 -16.56 -18.39 18.60
C GLU A 31 -17.62 -18.56 19.68
N PRO A 32 -18.88 -18.91 19.31
CA PRO A 32 -19.97 -18.99 20.26
C PRO A 32 -19.69 -20.08 21.31
N ILE A 33 -19.78 -19.71 22.59
CA ILE A 33 -19.60 -20.63 23.73
C ILE A 33 -20.82 -21.57 23.81
N PRO A 34 -20.71 -22.80 24.33
CA PRO A 34 -21.87 -23.69 24.49
C PRO A 34 -23.06 -23.04 25.21
N THR A 35 -24.28 -23.41 24.80
CA THR A 35 -25.55 -22.83 25.27
C THR A 35 -25.92 -23.18 26.72
N SER A 36 -25.07 -23.92 27.44
CA SER A 36 -25.28 -24.29 28.86
C SER A 36 -25.36 -23.08 29.80
N HIS A 37 -24.80 -21.94 29.39
CA HIS A 37 -24.88 -20.66 30.11
C HIS A 37 -25.42 -19.56 29.20
N PRO A 38 -26.75 -19.30 29.16
CA PRO A 38 -27.38 -18.43 28.17
C PRO A 38 -26.84 -16.99 28.15
N GLN A 39 -26.51 -16.43 29.32
CA GLN A 39 -25.95 -15.07 29.44
C GLN A 39 -24.54 -14.98 28.85
N ILE A 40 -23.72 -16.02 29.06
CA ILE A 40 -22.35 -16.09 28.56
C ILE A 40 -22.36 -16.36 27.05
N HIS A 41 -23.26 -17.24 26.60
CA HIS A 41 -23.47 -17.53 25.18
C HIS A 41 -23.88 -16.26 24.42
N ALA A 42 -24.88 -15.51 24.90
CA ALA A 42 -25.30 -14.26 24.27
C ALA A 42 -24.18 -13.21 24.17
N ALA A 43 -23.27 -13.15 25.15
CA ALA A 43 -22.11 -12.27 25.13
C ALA A 43 -20.98 -12.74 24.18
N SER A 44 -20.97 -14.02 23.80
CA SER A 44 -19.99 -14.59 22.86
C SER A 44 -20.36 -14.45 21.39
N LEU A 45 -21.61 -14.06 21.10
CA LEU A 45 -22.08 -13.82 19.73
C LEU A 45 -21.45 -12.51 19.19
N ALA A 46 -21.12 -12.49 17.89
CA ALA A 46 -20.64 -11.27 17.25
C ALA A 46 -21.73 -10.18 17.15
N HIS A 47 -23.01 -10.57 17.15
CA HIS A 47 -24.14 -9.65 17.28
C HIS A 47 -25.35 -10.30 17.96
N PRO A 48 -26.27 -9.51 18.54
CA PRO A 48 -27.40 -10.03 19.32
C PRO A 48 -28.38 -10.93 18.56
N THR A 49 -28.41 -10.84 17.23
CA THR A 49 -29.31 -11.57 16.34
C THR A 49 -28.62 -12.68 15.56
N GLN A 50 -27.39 -13.06 15.95
CA GLN A 50 -26.63 -14.10 15.26
C GLN A 50 -27.36 -15.44 15.37
N PRO A 51 -27.65 -16.12 14.24
CA PRO A 51 -28.18 -17.47 14.30
C PRO A 51 -27.11 -18.42 14.83
N ASP A 52 -27.53 -19.45 15.57
CA ASP A 52 -26.63 -20.53 15.97
C ASP A 52 -26.08 -21.22 14.72
N SER A 53 -24.82 -20.93 14.42
CA SER A 53 -24.11 -21.45 13.27
C SER A 53 -22.78 -22.06 13.75
N PRO A 54 -22.44 -23.28 13.31
CA PRO A 54 -21.13 -23.86 13.58
C PRO A 54 -20.01 -23.19 12.78
N PHE A 55 -20.32 -22.30 11.84
CA PHE A 55 -19.34 -21.61 11.02
C PHE A 55 -18.77 -20.39 11.77
N PRO A 56 -17.44 -20.27 11.91
CA PRO A 56 -16.83 -19.24 12.75
C PRO A 56 -16.89 -17.83 12.14
N LEU A 57 -17.18 -17.68 10.84
CA LEU A 57 -17.30 -16.34 10.23
C LEU A 57 -18.75 -15.86 10.23
N THR A 58 -18.92 -14.58 10.56
CA THR A 58 -20.21 -13.89 10.53
C THR A 58 -20.28 -12.96 9.32
N PRO A 59 -21.49 -12.56 8.86
CA PRO A 59 -21.63 -11.63 7.74
C PRO A 59 -21.25 -10.18 8.09
N LEU A 60 -20.78 -9.92 9.32
CA LEU A 60 -20.40 -8.59 9.74
C LEU A 60 -18.98 -8.25 9.28
N LEU A 61 -18.81 -7.00 8.85
CA LEU A 61 -17.51 -6.43 8.52
C LEU A 61 -16.96 -5.69 9.73
N THR A 62 -15.74 -6.02 10.11
CA THR A 62 -14.98 -5.32 11.14
C THR A 62 -13.77 -4.63 10.53
N LEU A 63 -13.39 -3.49 11.08
CA LEU A 63 -12.07 -2.93 10.80
C LEU A 63 -11.02 -3.74 11.55
N PRO A 64 -9.86 -4.04 10.93
CA PRO A 64 -8.76 -4.69 11.61
C PRO A 64 -8.38 -3.91 12.88
N PRO A 65 -8.10 -4.61 14.00
CA PRO A 65 -7.76 -3.96 15.27
C PRO A 65 -6.39 -3.27 15.25
N SER A 66 -5.59 -3.49 14.20
CA SER A 66 -4.23 -2.95 14.04
C SER A 66 -3.96 -2.54 12.59
N PHE A 67 -2.82 -1.87 12.38
CA PHE A 67 -2.38 -1.30 11.11
C PHE A 67 -2.14 -2.35 10.00
N GLY A 68 -2.05 -3.64 10.36
CA GLY A 68 -1.74 -4.74 9.45
C GLY A 68 -0.37 -4.65 8.80
N ALA A 69 0.02 -5.66 8.04
CA ALA A 69 1.19 -5.58 7.16
C ALA A 69 0.85 -4.74 5.92
N ALA A 70 1.83 -3.98 5.42
CA ALA A 70 1.78 -3.38 4.09
C ALA A 70 2.69 -4.20 3.19
N TYR A 71 2.26 -4.47 1.96
CA TYR A 71 3.03 -5.30 1.04
C TYR A 71 3.50 -4.53 -0.19
N VAL A 72 4.65 -4.92 -0.71
CA VAL A 72 5.15 -4.46 -2.01
C VAL A 72 4.18 -4.91 -3.10
N GLY A 73 3.86 -3.98 -4.00
CA GLY A 73 2.88 -4.12 -5.07
C GLY A 73 1.49 -3.57 -4.70
N GLU A 74 1.22 -3.28 -3.42
CA GLU A 74 -0.04 -2.67 -3.00
C GLU A 74 -0.07 -1.17 -3.25
N SER A 75 -1.28 -0.62 -3.43
CA SER A 75 -1.52 0.82 -3.33
C SER A 75 -1.82 1.20 -1.87
N PHE A 76 -0.81 1.75 -1.19
CA PHE A 76 -0.94 2.25 0.18
C PHE A 76 -1.80 3.50 0.20
N ALA A 77 -2.84 3.52 1.03
CA ALA A 77 -3.74 4.66 1.16
C ALA A 77 -3.93 5.08 2.62
N CYS A 78 -3.92 6.39 2.87
CA CYS A 78 -4.16 6.97 4.19
C CYS A 78 -5.09 8.17 4.12
N THR A 79 -5.96 8.30 5.11
CA THR A 79 -6.71 9.53 5.37
C THR A 79 -5.95 10.39 6.36
N LEU A 80 -5.78 11.67 6.00
CA LEU A 80 -5.21 12.72 6.83
C LEU A 80 -6.35 13.61 7.33
N CYS A 81 -6.52 13.71 8.65
CA CYS A 81 -7.58 14.50 9.27
C CYS A 81 -6.97 15.58 10.17
N ALA A 82 -7.04 16.83 9.71
CA ALA A 82 -6.75 18.01 10.53
C ALA A 82 -8.05 18.45 11.24
N ASN A 83 -8.15 18.22 12.55
CA ASN A 83 -9.36 18.47 13.33
C ASN A 83 -9.20 19.76 14.13
N ASN A 84 -10.20 20.64 14.06
CA ASN A 84 -10.25 21.82 14.91
C ASN A 84 -10.77 21.41 16.30
N GLU A 85 -9.89 21.42 17.30
CA GLU A 85 -10.19 21.03 18.68
C GLU A 85 -10.72 22.21 19.53
N ARG A 86 -10.92 23.39 18.93
CA ARG A 86 -11.54 24.54 19.61
C ARG A 86 -13.01 24.25 19.88
N LEU A 87 -13.51 24.82 20.96
CA LEU A 87 -14.93 24.81 21.29
C LEU A 87 -15.64 25.94 20.57
N ALA A 88 -16.94 25.78 20.30
CA ALA A 88 -17.72 26.82 19.64
C ALA A 88 -17.82 28.13 20.45
N SER A 89 -17.55 28.08 21.76
CA SER A 89 -17.51 29.22 22.68
C SER A 89 -16.19 30.01 22.63
N ASP A 90 -15.18 29.50 21.93
CA ASP A 90 -13.86 30.13 21.87
C ASP A 90 -13.87 31.35 20.92
N SER A 91 -13.22 32.44 21.33
CA SER A 91 -13.00 33.66 20.54
C SER A 91 -12.09 33.47 19.32
N VAL A 92 -11.32 32.37 19.30
CA VAL A 92 -10.29 32.10 18.30
C VAL A 92 -10.88 31.34 17.12
N THR A 93 -10.78 31.93 15.92
CA THR A 93 -11.19 31.31 14.66
C THR A 93 -9.99 30.69 13.95
N ILE A 94 -10.16 29.48 13.41
CA ILE A 94 -9.13 28.79 12.63
C ILE A 94 -9.37 28.99 11.14
N GLN A 95 -8.35 29.47 10.41
CA GLN A 95 -8.43 29.76 8.98
C GLN A 95 -7.22 29.23 8.21
N ALA A 96 -7.34 29.20 6.88
CA ALA A 96 -6.25 28.86 5.95
C ALA A 96 -5.55 27.53 6.29
N VAL A 97 -6.32 26.51 6.67
CA VAL A 97 -5.77 25.20 7.06
C VAL A 97 -5.20 24.51 5.82
N THR A 98 -3.91 24.21 5.84
CA THR A 98 -3.19 23.47 4.81
C THR A 98 -2.67 22.15 5.38
N VAL A 99 -2.72 21.10 4.57
CA VAL A 99 -2.16 19.79 4.89
C VAL A 99 -1.27 19.39 3.73
N ALA A 100 0.02 19.23 4.01
CA ALA A 100 1.01 18.74 3.06
C ALA A 100 1.56 17.41 3.56
N ALA A 101 1.71 16.44 2.65
CA ALA A 101 2.29 15.14 2.96
C ALA A 101 3.49 14.88 2.05
N GLU A 102 4.54 14.32 2.64
CA GLU A 102 5.77 13.91 1.98
C GLU A 102 6.07 12.49 2.43
N LEU A 103 6.34 11.58 1.49
CA LEU A 103 6.67 10.19 1.77
C LEU A 103 8.13 9.90 1.44
N GLN A 104 8.87 9.48 2.44
CA GLN A 104 10.25 9.02 2.27
C GLN A 104 10.24 7.50 2.09
N THR A 105 10.64 7.05 0.91
CA THR A 105 10.85 5.64 0.55
C THR A 105 12.16 5.10 1.17
N PRO A 106 12.34 3.77 1.22
CA PRO A 106 13.62 3.17 1.62
C PRO A 106 14.81 3.74 0.83
N SER A 107 14.68 3.85 -0.50
CA SER A 107 15.71 4.40 -1.38
C SER A 107 16.05 5.87 -1.14
N THR A 108 15.04 6.73 -0.92
CA THR A 108 15.26 8.17 -0.66
C THR A 108 15.90 8.39 0.71
N GLN A 109 15.49 7.63 1.73
CA GLN A 109 16.12 7.66 3.05
C GLN A 109 17.59 7.25 3.00
N ALA A 110 17.90 6.17 2.26
CA ALA A 110 19.28 5.69 2.11
C ALA A 110 20.20 6.71 1.41
N LYS A 111 19.65 7.50 0.48
CA LYS A 111 20.39 8.55 -0.24
C LYS A 111 20.40 9.90 0.47
N GLY A 112 19.61 10.06 1.53
CA GLY A 112 19.39 11.36 2.17
C GLY A 112 18.65 12.36 1.29
N ASP A 113 17.93 11.88 0.28
CA ASP A 113 17.16 12.71 -0.64
C ASP A 113 15.83 13.16 0.00
N ARG A 114 15.24 14.20 -0.57
CA ARG A 114 13.89 14.64 -0.19
C ARG A 114 12.86 13.57 -0.59
N GLY A 115 11.83 13.40 0.24
CA GLY A 115 10.76 12.45 -0.05
C GLY A 115 9.88 12.90 -1.21
N VAL A 116 8.97 12.01 -1.62
CA VAL A 116 7.98 12.27 -2.65
C VAL A 116 6.83 13.09 -2.07
N ASP A 117 6.54 14.26 -2.64
CA ASP A 117 5.38 15.06 -2.23
C ASP A 117 4.09 14.33 -2.67
N LEU A 118 3.20 14.07 -1.71
CA LEU A 118 1.91 13.40 -1.91
C LEU A 118 0.77 14.41 -1.72
N PRO A 119 0.25 15.03 -2.79
CA PRO A 119 -0.88 15.96 -2.66
C PRO A 119 -2.11 15.20 -2.14
N PRO A 120 -2.71 15.63 -1.01
CA PRO A 120 -3.92 15.00 -0.52
C PRO A 120 -5.08 15.30 -1.48
N GLU A 121 -5.84 14.26 -1.84
CA GLU A 121 -7.14 14.40 -2.48
C GLU A 121 -8.13 14.92 -1.43
N ILE A 122 -8.30 16.23 -1.40
CA ILE A 122 -9.19 16.90 -0.45
C ILE A 122 -10.63 16.79 -0.97
N HIS A 123 -11.52 16.22 -0.15
CA HIS A 123 -12.94 16.28 -0.45
C HIS A 123 -13.42 17.73 -0.40
N PRO A 124 -14.15 18.22 -1.42
CA PRO A 124 -14.68 19.58 -1.42
C PRO A 124 -15.81 19.69 -0.41
N SER A 125 -15.48 19.83 0.88
CA SER A 125 -16.40 20.39 1.86
C SER A 125 -16.42 21.90 1.67
N ALA A 126 -17.61 22.48 1.52
CA ALA A 126 -17.89 23.89 1.25
C ALA A 126 -16.78 24.84 1.76
N ASP A 127 -16.08 25.41 0.79
CA ASP A 127 -14.89 26.24 0.91
C ASP A 127 -15.22 27.62 1.51
N SER A 128 -15.60 27.64 2.79
CA SER A 128 -15.36 28.81 3.61
C SER A 128 -13.95 28.60 4.17
N GLY A 129 -12.98 29.44 3.83
CA GLY A 129 -11.57 29.34 4.29
C GLY A 129 -11.35 29.32 5.82
N LYS A 130 -12.43 29.22 6.61
CA LYS A 130 -12.49 28.99 8.05
C LYS A 130 -12.89 27.54 8.35
N LEU A 131 -12.13 26.88 9.21
CA LEU A 131 -12.48 25.56 9.73
C LEU A 131 -13.27 25.75 11.04
N GLN A 132 -14.55 25.41 11.03
CA GLN A 132 -15.41 25.54 12.21
C GLN A 132 -14.92 24.68 13.39
N ALA A 133 -15.23 25.11 14.61
CA ALA A 133 -15.00 24.35 15.84
C ALA A 133 -15.57 22.92 15.72
N GLY A 134 -14.79 21.91 16.11
CA GLY A 134 -15.19 20.50 16.03
C GLY A 134 -15.29 19.92 14.61
N LYS A 135 -14.98 20.68 13.55
CA LYS A 135 -14.92 20.18 12.17
C LYS A 135 -13.51 19.79 11.78
N SER A 136 -13.41 18.99 10.72
CA SER A 136 -12.14 18.46 10.22
C SER A 136 -11.96 18.78 8.75
N ARG A 137 -10.72 19.12 8.38
CA ARG A 137 -10.26 19.11 6.99
C ARG A 137 -9.63 17.74 6.71
N GLN A 138 -10.23 16.99 5.79
CA GLN A 138 -9.81 15.63 5.47
C GLN A 138 -9.30 15.54 4.04
N GLY A 139 -8.28 14.72 3.83
CA GLY A 139 -7.80 14.36 2.50
C GLY A 139 -7.22 12.96 2.49
N ILE A 140 -7.25 12.32 1.33
CA ILE A 140 -6.71 10.98 1.14
C ILE A 140 -5.42 11.08 0.34
N ILE A 141 -4.38 10.36 0.76
CA ILE A 141 -3.17 10.15 -0.03
C ILE A 141 -3.10 8.69 -0.48
N ARG A 142 -2.52 8.47 -1.65
CA ARG A 142 -2.24 7.14 -2.21
C ARG A 142 -0.82 7.07 -2.73
N TYR A 143 -0.18 5.93 -2.57
CA TYR A 143 1.15 5.67 -3.08
C TYR A 143 1.37 4.18 -3.31
N ASP A 144 1.92 3.82 -4.46
CA ASP A 144 2.18 2.41 -4.78
C ASP A 144 3.51 1.97 -4.17
N LEU A 145 3.47 0.93 -3.34
CA LEU A 145 4.64 0.44 -2.62
C LEU A 145 5.49 -0.42 -3.56
N THR A 146 6.62 0.11 -4.01
CA THR A 146 7.51 -0.58 -4.97
C THR A 146 8.76 -1.18 -4.32
N GLU A 147 9.06 -0.82 -3.07
CA GLU A 147 10.28 -1.18 -2.38
C GLU A 147 9.95 -1.83 -1.04
N GLU A 148 10.70 -2.87 -0.69
CA GLU A 148 10.65 -3.45 0.65
C GLU A 148 11.43 -2.56 1.63
N GLY A 149 10.93 -2.42 2.85
CA GLY A 149 11.64 -1.73 3.94
C GLY A 149 10.84 -0.60 4.57
N GLY A 150 11.56 0.28 5.28
CA GLY A 150 10.98 1.34 6.09
C GLY A 150 10.58 2.58 5.28
N TYR A 151 9.35 3.03 5.49
CA TYR A 151 8.78 4.25 4.95
C TYR A 151 8.52 5.27 6.08
N VAL A 152 8.71 6.55 5.77
CA VAL A 152 8.36 7.65 6.69
C VAL A 152 7.42 8.62 5.99
N LEU A 153 6.17 8.66 6.47
CA LEU A 153 5.17 9.65 6.07
C LEU A 153 5.30 10.89 6.95
N ALA A 154 5.77 11.98 6.37
CA ALA A 154 5.88 13.28 7.02
C ALA A 154 4.70 14.17 6.65
N VAL A 155 3.87 14.49 7.64
CA VAL A 155 2.69 15.34 7.44
C VAL A 155 2.90 16.68 8.12
N THR A 156 2.80 17.75 7.35
CA THR A 156 2.90 19.14 7.82
C THR A 156 1.52 19.78 7.76
N VAL A 157 1.05 20.29 8.90
CA VAL A 157 -0.20 21.04 9.00
C VAL A 157 0.14 22.50 9.26
N GLY A 158 -0.36 23.39 8.42
CA GLY A 158 -0.29 24.84 8.59
C GLY A 158 -1.68 25.42 8.80
N TYR A 159 -1.79 26.45 9.64
CA TYR A 159 -3.05 27.15 9.88
C TYR A 159 -2.83 28.54 10.49
N THR A 160 -3.86 29.38 10.45
CA THR A 160 -3.87 30.70 11.09
C THR A 160 -4.93 30.73 12.20
N GLU A 161 -4.51 31.10 13.41
CA GLU A 161 -5.39 31.46 14.52
C GLU A 161 -5.72 32.94 14.41
N VAL A 162 -7.01 33.29 14.44
CA VAL A 162 -7.48 34.69 14.38
C VAL A 162 -8.29 34.97 15.64
N GLU A 163 -7.82 35.91 16.45
CA GLU A 163 -8.51 36.38 17.67
C GLU A 163 -8.68 37.89 17.60
N GLY A 164 -9.90 38.35 17.33
CA GLY A 164 -10.15 39.78 17.08
C GLY A 164 -9.40 40.29 15.84
N GLN A 165 -8.40 41.16 16.04
CA GLN A 165 -7.52 41.67 14.98
C GLN A 165 -6.15 40.99 14.94
N GLU A 166 -5.85 40.11 15.90
CA GLU A 166 -4.57 39.41 15.94
C GLU A 166 -4.62 38.15 15.08
N GLU A 167 -3.67 38.02 14.15
CA GLU A 167 -3.48 36.82 13.34
C GLU A 167 -2.16 36.14 13.70
N ARG A 168 -2.23 34.86 14.06
CA ARG A 168 -1.07 34.05 14.38
C ARG A 168 -0.99 32.83 13.48
N LYS A 169 0.00 32.82 12.58
CA LYS A 169 0.32 31.66 11.75
C LYS A 169 1.04 30.61 12.58
N ARG A 170 0.59 29.37 12.50
CA ARG A 170 1.16 28.22 13.21
C ARG A 170 1.28 27.04 12.27
N SER A 171 2.31 26.23 12.49
CA SER A 171 2.48 24.97 11.80
C SER A 171 3.11 23.94 12.71
N PHE A 172 2.89 22.67 12.38
CA PHE A 172 3.59 21.56 13.01
C PHE A 172 3.79 20.42 11.99
N ARG A 173 4.79 19.59 12.24
CA ARG A 173 5.11 18.41 11.43
C ARG A 173 5.09 17.17 12.30
N LYS A 174 4.44 16.10 11.83
CA LYS A 174 4.46 14.78 12.45
C LYS A 174 5.01 13.76 11.47
N LEU A 175 5.77 12.79 11.99
CA LEU A 175 6.37 11.70 11.23
C LEU A 175 5.69 10.40 11.64
N TYR A 176 5.27 9.61 10.66
CA TYR A 176 4.68 8.29 10.86
C TYR A 176 5.53 7.27 10.12
N GLN A 177 6.01 6.26 10.85
CA GLN A 177 6.88 5.22 10.29
C GLN A 177 6.07 3.95 10.10
N PHE A 178 6.27 3.29 8.96
CA PHE A 178 5.73 1.97 8.68
C PHE A 178 6.71 1.19 7.81
N ALA A 179 6.51 -0.11 7.64
CA ALA A 179 7.36 -0.93 6.79
C ALA A 179 6.50 -1.68 5.76
N ALA A 180 7.01 -1.79 4.54
CA ALA A 180 6.47 -2.68 3.51
C ALA A 180 7.27 -3.98 3.48
N GLN A 181 6.57 -5.10 3.43
CA GLN A 181 7.14 -6.45 3.32
C GLN A 181 6.85 -7.02 1.92
N GLN A 182 7.59 -8.03 1.48
CA GLN A 182 7.23 -8.72 0.23
C GLN A 182 6.00 -9.61 0.45
N ALA A 183 4.98 -9.45 -0.40
CA ALA A 183 3.86 -10.41 -0.43
C ALA A 183 4.24 -11.69 -1.18
N VAL A 184 4.87 -11.53 -2.33
CA VAL A 184 5.26 -12.63 -3.22
C VAL A 184 6.74 -12.52 -3.57
N GLY A 185 7.46 -13.63 -3.41
CA GLY A 185 8.85 -13.76 -3.83
C GLY A 185 8.92 -14.24 -5.28
N VAL A 186 9.73 -13.60 -6.11
CA VAL A 186 9.90 -13.99 -7.52
C VAL A 186 11.34 -14.33 -7.82
N ARG A 187 11.57 -15.52 -8.38
CA ARG A 187 12.87 -15.95 -8.91
C ARG A 187 12.73 -16.34 -10.36
N THR A 188 13.45 -15.68 -11.25
CA THR A 188 13.35 -15.90 -12.71
C THR A 188 14.63 -16.47 -13.29
N LYS A 189 14.49 -17.32 -14.31
CA LYS A 189 15.59 -17.82 -15.14
C LYS A 189 15.19 -17.69 -16.60
N ILE A 190 16.11 -17.19 -17.43
CA ILE A 190 15.89 -17.02 -18.86
C ILE A 190 17.02 -17.69 -19.64
N GLY A 191 16.67 -18.38 -20.73
CA GLY A 191 17.62 -19.07 -21.59
C GLY A 191 17.20 -19.09 -23.05
N GLU A 192 18.18 -19.06 -23.96
CA GLU A 192 17.96 -19.23 -25.40
C GLU A 192 17.72 -20.71 -25.72
N LEU A 193 16.67 -20.98 -26.49
CA LEU A 193 16.29 -22.31 -26.96
C LEU A 193 17.08 -22.66 -28.22
N ARG A 194 17.67 -23.85 -28.24
CA ARG A 194 18.38 -24.35 -29.42
C ARG A 194 17.39 -24.93 -30.43
N GLY A 195 17.54 -24.59 -31.71
CA GLY A 195 16.89 -25.31 -32.82
C GLY A 195 15.52 -24.79 -33.27
N GLY A 196 15.25 -23.48 -33.22
CA GLY A 196 14.05 -22.89 -33.83
C GLY A 196 14.13 -22.85 -35.36
N THR A 197 13.06 -23.21 -36.06
CA THR A 197 12.99 -23.21 -37.53
C THR A 197 12.64 -21.84 -38.14
N ALA A 198 12.28 -20.83 -37.33
CA ALA A 198 11.72 -19.56 -37.79
C ALA A 198 12.28 -18.29 -37.07
N GLY A 199 13.35 -18.42 -36.28
CA GLY A 199 13.95 -17.31 -35.51
C GLY A 199 14.58 -17.77 -34.20
N ARG A 200 15.09 -16.83 -33.39
CA ARG A 200 15.56 -17.13 -32.03
C ARG A 200 14.35 -17.38 -31.11
N GLY A 201 14.45 -18.44 -30.30
CA GLY A 201 13.50 -18.74 -29.24
C GLY A 201 14.14 -18.61 -27.87
N PHE A 202 13.35 -18.27 -26.87
CA PHE A 202 13.78 -18.19 -25.48
C PHE A 202 12.75 -18.87 -24.57
N ALA A 203 13.21 -19.42 -23.46
CA ALA A 203 12.36 -19.90 -22.38
C ALA A 203 12.59 -19.05 -21.13
N VAL A 204 11.48 -18.68 -20.49
CA VAL A 204 11.47 -18.00 -19.20
C VAL A 204 10.80 -18.93 -18.20
N GLU A 205 11.51 -19.27 -17.14
CA GLU A 205 10.99 -19.99 -15.98
C GLU A 205 10.93 -19.00 -14.81
N ALA A 206 9.84 -19.03 -14.05
CA ALA A 206 9.75 -18.28 -12.81
C ALA A 206 9.15 -19.11 -11.67
N GLN A 207 9.64 -18.85 -10.46
CA GLN A 207 9.07 -19.36 -9.22
C GLN A 207 8.43 -18.17 -8.51
N VAL A 208 7.15 -18.31 -8.18
CA VAL A 208 6.38 -17.35 -7.39
C VAL A 208 6.08 -18.00 -6.05
N GLU A 209 6.61 -17.44 -4.97
CA GLU A 209 6.50 -17.93 -3.60
C GLU A 209 5.60 -17.00 -2.78
N ASN A 210 4.68 -17.56 -1.99
CA ASN A 210 3.92 -16.76 -1.03
C ASN A 210 4.75 -16.52 0.24
N LEU A 211 5.10 -15.26 0.49
CA LEU A 211 5.90 -14.84 1.65
C LEU A 211 5.05 -14.32 2.81
N THR A 212 3.72 -14.34 2.67
CA THR A 212 2.80 -13.87 3.71
C THR A 212 2.34 -15.00 4.63
N ASP A 213 1.71 -14.62 5.73
CA ASP A 213 1.02 -15.52 6.67
C ASP A 213 -0.43 -15.83 6.24
N GLN A 214 -0.88 -15.29 5.10
CA GLN A 214 -2.22 -15.49 4.55
C GLN A 214 -2.16 -16.26 3.23
N SER A 215 -3.28 -16.85 2.83
CA SER A 215 -3.39 -17.42 1.49
C SER A 215 -3.39 -16.31 0.43
N VAL A 216 -2.57 -16.49 -0.60
CA VAL A 216 -2.48 -15.59 -1.75
C VAL A 216 -3.06 -16.28 -2.97
N VAL A 217 -3.95 -15.58 -3.68
CA VAL A 217 -4.45 -16.01 -4.98
C VAL A 217 -3.64 -15.29 -6.06
N LEU A 218 -3.02 -16.06 -6.95
CA LEU A 218 -2.39 -15.51 -8.14
C LEU A 218 -3.48 -15.21 -9.17
N ASP A 219 -3.79 -13.92 -9.35
CA ASP A 219 -4.79 -13.43 -10.29
C ASP A 219 -4.25 -13.45 -11.73
N GLY A 220 -2.94 -13.24 -11.89
CA GLY A 220 -2.25 -13.34 -13.16
C GLY A 220 -0.73 -13.37 -13.01
N VAL A 221 -0.06 -14.24 -13.76
CA VAL A 221 1.39 -14.25 -13.91
C VAL A 221 1.69 -14.10 -15.40
N LEU A 222 2.15 -12.93 -15.79
CA LEU A 222 2.20 -12.51 -17.20
C LEU A 222 3.58 -11.97 -17.55
N LEU A 223 3.96 -12.07 -18.83
CA LEU A 223 5.14 -11.39 -19.36
C LEU A 223 4.74 -10.13 -20.12
N GLU A 224 5.30 -8.99 -19.70
CA GLU A 224 5.30 -7.75 -20.49
C GLU A 224 6.50 -7.80 -21.44
N LEU A 225 6.24 -7.91 -22.75
CA LEU A 225 7.27 -8.23 -23.74
C LEU A 225 8.03 -7.00 -24.22
N GLY A 226 9.31 -7.20 -24.53
CA GLY A 226 10.12 -6.29 -25.33
C GLY A 226 9.71 -6.34 -26.81
N GLU A 227 10.28 -5.41 -27.59
CA GLU A 227 9.96 -5.27 -29.01
C GLU A 227 10.36 -6.50 -29.83
N GLY A 228 9.54 -6.83 -30.83
CA GLY A 228 9.84 -7.91 -31.78
C GLY A 228 9.64 -9.34 -31.25
N LEU A 229 8.99 -9.51 -30.09
CA LEU A 229 8.74 -10.81 -29.48
C LEU A 229 7.26 -11.17 -29.46
N GLU A 230 7.02 -12.48 -29.53
CA GLU A 230 5.74 -13.10 -29.24
C GLU A 230 5.92 -14.07 -28.07
N CYS A 231 4.88 -14.21 -27.25
CA CYS A 231 4.90 -15.06 -26.06
C CYS A 231 3.81 -16.12 -26.16
N ARG A 232 4.19 -17.33 -25.79
CA ARG A 232 3.27 -18.42 -25.52
C ARG A 232 3.37 -18.78 -24.04
N ASP A 233 2.27 -18.58 -23.33
CA ASP A 233 2.08 -19.07 -21.98
C ASP A 233 2.04 -20.61 -21.99
N LEU A 234 2.85 -21.24 -21.13
CA LEU A 234 2.89 -22.70 -20.97
C LEU A 234 2.21 -23.16 -19.68
N ASN A 235 1.63 -22.22 -18.93
CA ASN A 235 0.93 -22.46 -17.68
C ASN A 235 -0.49 -22.97 -17.94
N GLY A 236 -1.03 -23.76 -17.02
CA GLY A 236 -2.46 -24.10 -17.02
C GLY A 236 -3.32 -22.85 -16.80
N GLY A 237 -4.51 -22.80 -17.38
CA GLY A 237 -5.38 -21.60 -17.35
C GLY A 237 -6.13 -21.34 -16.04
N GLU A 238 -5.82 -22.07 -14.96
CA GLU A 238 -6.51 -21.94 -13.67
C GLU A 238 -5.76 -21.03 -12.70
N ARG A 239 -6.51 -20.23 -11.93
CA ARG A 239 -5.94 -19.40 -10.86
C ARG A 239 -5.40 -20.30 -9.76
N THR A 240 -4.18 -20.02 -9.33
CA THR A 240 -3.51 -20.80 -8.28
C THR A 240 -3.68 -20.11 -6.93
N VAL A 241 -4.02 -20.88 -5.91
CA VAL A 241 -4.03 -20.44 -4.51
C VAL A 241 -2.77 -20.97 -3.84
N LEU A 242 -2.00 -20.10 -3.20
CA LEU A 242 -0.79 -20.42 -2.47
C LEU A 242 -1.05 -20.24 -0.97
N ALA A 243 -0.87 -21.31 -0.19
CA ALA A 243 -0.76 -21.20 1.27
C ALA A 243 0.58 -20.55 1.64
N GLN A 244 0.78 -20.29 2.94
CA GLN A 244 2.04 -19.72 3.44
C GLN A 244 3.23 -20.60 3.03
N GLY A 245 4.21 -20.01 2.35
CA GLY A 245 5.42 -20.70 1.88
C GLY A 245 5.23 -21.58 0.64
N ASP A 246 4.02 -21.69 0.10
CA ASP A 246 3.81 -22.42 -1.16
C ASP A 246 4.48 -21.71 -2.33
N VAL A 247 4.92 -22.50 -3.31
CA VAL A 247 5.61 -22.03 -4.51
C VAL A 247 4.90 -22.53 -5.76
N GLN A 248 4.52 -21.62 -6.65
CA GLN A 248 4.09 -21.93 -8.01
C GLN A 248 5.25 -21.80 -8.99
N GLN A 249 5.47 -22.82 -9.82
CA GLN A 249 6.35 -22.71 -10.97
C GLN A 249 5.56 -22.35 -12.22
N VAL A 250 6.06 -21.40 -12.99
CA VAL A 250 5.49 -20.97 -14.27
C VAL A 250 6.56 -20.96 -15.35
N ALA A 251 6.14 -21.17 -16.59
CA ALA A 251 7.01 -21.14 -17.75
C ALA A 251 6.36 -20.43 -18.93
N PHE A 252 7.18 -19.74 -19.70
CA PHE A 252 6.78 -19.04 -20.92
C PHE A 252 7.80 -19.32 -22.01
N ARG A 253 7.31 -19.41 -23.25
CA ARG A 253 8.14 -19.48 -24.44
C ARG A 253 8.04 -18.18 -25.20
N LEU A 254 9.18 -17.55 -25.45
CA LEU A 254 9.28 -16.35 -26.28
C LEU A 254 9.85 -16.72 -27.64
N GLU A 255 9.31 -16.12 -28.69
CA GLU A 255 9.78 -16.29 -30.05
C GLU A 255 9.98 -14.93 -30.71
N GLN A 256 11.12 -14.78 -31.39
CA GLN A 256 11.36 -13.62 -32.23
C GLN A 256 10.38 -13.63 -33.40
N ARG A 257 9.62 -12.54 -33.56
CA ARG A 257 8.75 -12.36 -34.73
C ARG A 257 9.62 -12.30 -35.98
N GLY A 258 9.21 -12.99 -37.04
CA GLY A 258 9.97 -13.09 -38.29
C GLY A 258 10.41 -11.72 -38.81
N GLY A 259 11.73 -11.51 -38.92
CA GLY A 259 12.33 -10.28 -39.44
C GLY A 259 12.42 -9.10 -38.47
N ALA A 260 11.90 -9.21 -37.24
CA ALA A 260 12.03 -8.15 -36.24
C ALA A 260 13.41 -8.19 -35.56
N GLU A 261 14.06 -7.04 -35.38
CA GLU A 261 15.27 -6.97 -34.56
C GLU A 261 14.92 -6.91 -33.07
N LEU A 262 15.70 -7.64 -32.26
CA LEU A 262 15.53 -7.62 -30.81
C LEU A 262 16.39 -6.50 -30.21
N ARG A 263 15.82 -5.77 -29.25
CA ARG A 263 16.55 -4.75 -28.50
C ARG A 263 17.73 -5.38 -27.73
N VAL A 264 18.90 -4.76 -27.83
CA VAL A 264 20.12 -5.16 -27.12
C VAL A 264 20.67 -3.98 -26.35
N GLU A 265 20.93 -4.18 -25.06
CA GLU A 265 21.57 -3.19 -24.19
C GLU A 265 22.72 -3.85 -23.43
N GLY A 266 23.90 -3.21 -23.46
CA GLY A 266 25.09 -3.73 -22.78
C GLY A 266 25.45 -5.18 -23.18
N GLY A 267 25.22 -5.56 -24.44
CA GLY A 267 25.48 -6.91 -24.94
C GLY A 267 24.47 -7.98 -24.49
N ARG A 268 23.33 -7.59 -23.90
CA ARG A 268 22.26 -8.51 -23.50
C ARG A 268 20.97 -8.17 -24.25
N PHE A 269 20.24 -9.19 -24.69
CA PHE A 269 18.90 -9.00 -25.21
C PHE A 269 17.97 -8.50 -24.11
N VAL A 270 17.11 -7.53 -24.41
CA VAL A 270 16.05 -7.05 -23.51
C VAL A 270 14.75 -7.71 -23.94
N LEU A 271 14.30 -8.73 -23.21
CA LEU A 271 13.29 -9.66 -23.69
C LEU A 271 11.91 -9.46 -23.07
N ALA A 272 11.80 -9.43 -21.74
CA ALA A 272 10.50 -9.28 -21.07
C ALA A 272 10.65 -8.83 -19.61
N GLN A 273 9.55 -8.38 -19.00
CA GLN A 273 9.41 -8.24 -17.55
C GLN A 273 8.31 -9.17 -17.05
N LEU A 274 8.52 -9.83 -15.91
CA LEU A 274 7.47 -10.62 -15.28
C LEU A 274 6.61 -9.71 -14.43
N ARG A 275 5.30 -9.77 -14.65
CA ARG A 275 4.26 -9.14 -13.85
C ARG A 275 3.49 -10.21 -13.09
N VAL A 276 3.39 -10.05 -11.78
CA VAL A 276 2.61 -10.92 -10.89
C VAL A 276 1.52 -10.10 -10.23
N ASP A 277 0.28 -10.35 -10.60
CA ASP A 277 -0.90 -9.80 -9.95
C ASP A 277 -1.42 -10.79 -8.92
N TRP A 278 -1.58 -10.34 -7.68
CA TRP A 278 -1.97 -11.17 -6.56
C TRP A 278 -3.13 -10.55 -5.76
N ARG A 279 -3.90 -11.41 -5.11
CA ARG A 279 -4.98 -11.04 -4.20
C ARG A 279 -4.87 -11.79 -2.89
N MET A 280 -5.34 -11.16 -1.84
CA MET A 280 -5.54 -11.74 -0.52
C MET A 280 -7.00 -11.55 -0.09
N GLY A 281 -7.31 -11.94 1.14
CA GLY A 281 -8.64 -11.81 1.72
C GLY A 281 -9.19 -10.38 1.59
N MET A 282 -10.51 -10.29 1.37
CA MET A 282 -11.28 -9.05 1.50
C MET A 282 -10.86 -7.89 0.57
N GLY A 283 -10.27 -8.21 -0.58
CA GLY A 283 -9.95 -7.24 -1.62
C GLY A 283 -8.65 -6.49 -1.39
N GLN A 284 -7.76 -7.03 -0.56
CA GLN A 284 -6.34 -6.67 -0.57
C GLN A 284 -5.69 -7.29 -1.82
N ASP A 285 -4.94 -6.48 -2.55
CA ASP A 285 -4.37 -6.84 -3.84
C ASP A 285 -3.12 -6.04 -4.14
N GLY A 286 -2.30 -6.57 -5.03
CA GLY A 286 -1.10 -5.88 -5.49
C GLY A 286 -0.54 -6.45 -6.78
N THR A 287 0.35 -5.67 -7.39
CA THR A 287 1.08 -6.02 -8.60
C THR A 287 2.57 -5.88 -8.38
N LEU A 288 3.31 -6.97 -8.53
CA LEU A 288 4.77 -6.97 -8.54
C LEU A 288 5.28 -7.02 -9.98
N ARG A 289 6.29 -6.20 -10.31
CA ARG A 289 7.00 -6.25 -11.60
C ARG A 289 8.48 -6.50 -11.36
N THR A 290 9.07 -7.43 -12.11
CA THR A 290 10.52 -7.64 -12.09
C THR A 290 11.23 -6.61 -12.94
N GLY A 291 12.56 -6.50 -12.78
CA GLY A 291 13.41 -5.86 -13.78
C GLY A 291 13.35 -6.58 -15.13
N TRP A 292 13.93 -5.95 -16.16
CA TRP A 292 14.04 -6.53 -17.50
C TRP A 292 14.85 -7.83 -17.49
N LEU A 293 14.23 -8.89 -17.98
CA LEU A 293 14.82 -10.20 -18.19
C LEU A 293 15.51 -10.24 -19.55
N GLY A 294 16.69 -10.84 -19.58
CA GLY A 294 17.53 -10.85 -20.77
C GLY A 294 18.64 -11.89 -20.68
N CYS A 295 19.07 -12.39 -21.83
CA CYS A 295 20.24 -13.26 -21.94
C CYS A 295 21.37 -12.55 -22.68
N LEU A 296 22.61 -12.98 -22.44
CA LEU A 296 23.77 -12.49 -23.17
C LEU A 296 23.58 -12.79 -24.66
N ARG A 297 23.80 -11.77 -25.50
CA ARG A 297 23.93 -11.96 -26.94
C ARG A 297 25.26 -12.65 -27.18
N LYS A 298 25.20 -13.89 -27.66
CA LYS A 298 26.37 -14.56 -28.22
C LYS A 298 26.51 -14.08 -29.66
N ASP A 299 27.67 -13.52 -29.97
CA ASP A 299 28.07 -13.11 -31.32
C ASP A 299 28.10 -14.30 -32.27
#